data_AF-A0A7V9T662-F1
#
_entry.id   AF-A0A7V9T662-F1
#
_cell.length_a   1.000
_cell.length_b   1.000
_cell.length_c   1.000
_cell.angle_alpha   90.00
_cell.angle_beta   90.00
_cell.angle_gamma   90.00
#
_symmetry.space_group_name_H-M   'P 1'
#
loop_
_entity.id
_entity.type
_entity.pdbx_description
1 polymer ?
#
loop_
_entity_poly.entity_id
_entity_poly.type
_entity_poly.pdbx_seq_one_letter_code
_entity_poly.pdbx_strand_id
1 'polypeptide(L)' 'MLHEHRVPQHHFDLRLAEGGVLRSWALPRGLPDTSAKDRLAVEVTDHDLDHLDYT' A
#
# COMPACT_ATOMS: atom_id res chain seq x y z
N MET A 1 -3.59 -2.65 5.68
CA MET A 1 -4.32 -3.23 4.54
C MET A 1 -3.38 -3.34 3.35
N LEU A 2 -3.58 -4.35 2.50
CA LEU A 2 -2.92 -4.47 1.20
C LEU A 2 -4.00 -4.52 0.12
N HIS A 3 -3.97 -3.62 -0.85
CA HIS A 3 -4.96 -3.52 -1.93
C HIS A 3 -4.28 -3.75 -3.29
N GLU A 4 -4.81 -4.63 -4.14
CA GLU A 4 -4.28 -4.89 -5.48
C GLU A 4 -4.89 -3.93 -6.51
N HIS A 5 -4.05 -3.19 -7.24
CA HIS A 5 -4.47 -2.27 -8.29
C HIS A 5 -3.94 -2.75 -9.64
N ARG A 6 -4.78 -2.73 -10.68
CA ARG A 6 -4.43 -3.23 -12.02
C ARG A 6 -4.25 -2.15 -13.09
N VAL A 7 -4.60 -0.90 -12.80
CA VAL A 7 -4.60 0.20 -13.78
C VAL A 7 -3.92 1.43 -13.17
N PRO A 8 -3.02 2.14 -13.89
CA PRO A 8 -2.53 1.88 -15.26
C PRO A 8 -1.48 0.76 -15.36
N GLN A 9 -0.88 0.37 -14.24
CA GLN A 9 0.03 -0.77 -14.12
C GLN A 9 -0.33 -1.57 -12.88
N HIS A 10 -0.01 -2.87 -12.90
CA HIS A 10 -0.18 -3.72 -11.73
C HIS A 10 0.74 -3.28 -10.59
N HIS A 11 0.16 -3.03 -9.42
CA HIS A 11 0.87 -2.73 -8.18
C HIS A 11 -0.01 -3.04 -6.97
N PHE A 12 0.56 -2.94 -5.78
CA PHE A 12 -0.19 -3.05 -4.53
C PHE A 12 -0.07 -1.77 -3.72
N ASP A 13 -1.13 -1.38 -3.03
CA ASP A 13 -1.08 -0.31 -2.03
C ASP A 13 -0.98 -0.93 -0.63
N LEU A 14 0.09 -0.61 0.09
CA LEU A 14 0.19 -0.83 1.52
C LEU A 14 -0.36 0.38 2.27
N ARG A 15 -1.31 0.15 3.17
CA ARG A 15 -1.92 1.19 4.00
C ARG A 15 -1.84 0.83 5.48
N LEU A 16 -1.27 1.71 6.28
CA LEU A 16 -1.10 1.53 7.73
C LEU A 16 -1.85 2.65 8.47
N ALA A 17 -2.72 2.26 9.41
CA ALA A 17 -3.47 3.23 10.21
C ALA A 17 -2.57 3.83 11.30
N GLU A 18 -2.37 5.14 11.26
CA GLU A 18 -1.58 5.87 12.23
C GLU A 18 -2.08 7.32 12.31
N GLY A 19 -2.21 7.88 13.52
CA GLY A 19 -2.52 9.31 13.68
C GLY A 19 -3.86 9.76 13.10
N GLY A 20 -4.83 8.85 12.92
CA GLY A 20 -6.14 9.17 12.37
C GLY A 20 -6.23 9.13 10.84
N VAL A 21 -5.17 8.69 10.16
CA VAL A 21 -5.11 8.52 8.69
C VAL A 21 -4.56 7.15 8.32
N LEU A 22 -4.65 6.81 7.04
CA LEU A 22 -3.95 5.70 6.42
C LEU A 22 -2.70 6.20 5.71
N ARG A 23 -1.55 6.07 6.36
CA ARG A 23 -0.28 6.26 5.66
C ARG A 23 -0.13 5.22 4.58
N SER A 24 0.21 5.66 3.38
CA SER A 24 0.02 4.85 2.17
C SER A 24 1.28 4.81 1.30
N TRP A 25 1.56 3.62 0.75
CA TRP A 25 2.66 3.39 -0.18
C TRP A 25 2.24 2.49 -1.34
N ALA A 26 2.59 2.88 -2.55
CA ALA A 26 2.52 2.02 -3.72
C ALA A 26 3.74 1.08 -3.78
N LEU A 27 3.48 -0.21 -4.01
CA LEU A 27 4.44 -1.31 -4.08
C LEU A 27 4.41 -1.91 -5.50
N PRO A 28 5.22 -1.43 -6.46
CA PRO A 28 5.20 -1.90 -7.85
C PRO A 28 5.55 -3.39 -8.02
N ARG A 29 6.18 -4.00 -7.01
CA ARG A 29 6.58 -5.41 -7.00
C ARG A 29 5.99 -6.17 -5.82
N GLY A 30 4.96 -5.62 -5.17
CA GLY A 30 4.35 -6.18 -3.96
C GLY A 30 5.29 -6.27 -2.77
N LEU A 31 4.83 -6.96 -1.72
CA LEU A 31 5.62 -7.25 -0.53
C LEU A 31 6.75 -8.25 -0.85
N PRO A 32 7.87 -8.21 -0.12
CA PRO A 32 8.88 -9.25 -0.23
C PRO A 32 8.37 -10.58 0.36
N ASP A 33 8.73 -11.69 -0.27
CA ASP A 33 8.36 -13.03 0.22
C ASP A 33 9.13 -13.42 1.51
N THR A 34 10.25 -12.74 1.78
CA THR A 34 11.11 -12.96 2.95
C THR A 34 11.67 -11.65 3.48
N SER A 35 12.05 -11.61 4.75
CA SER A 35 12.67 -10.42 5.38
C SER A 35 14.10 -10.13 4.92
N ALA A 36 14.71 -11.02 4.12
CA ALA A 36 16.06 -10.85 3.60
C ALA A 36 16.10 -10.05 2.28
N LYS A 37 14.95 -9.63 1.76
CA LYS A 37 14.83 -8.90 0.49
C LYS A 37 14.09 -7.60 0.69
N ASP A 38 14.66 -6.53 0.19
CA ASP A 38 14.00 -5.24 0.16
C ASP A 38 13.17 -5.07 -1.13
N ARG A 39 12.05 -4.37 -1.01
CA ARG A 39 11.20 -3.95 -2.14
C ARG A 39 11.00 -2.44 -2.06
N LEU A 40 10.91 -1.80 -3.22
CA LEU A 40 10.60 -0.38 -3.30
C LEU A 40 9.18 -0.12 -2.78
N ALA A 41 9.07 0.83 -1.86
CA ALA A 41 7.82 1.41 -1.42
C ALA A 41 7.83 2.90 -1.76
N VAL A 42 6.88 3.34 -2.58
CA VAL A 42 6.74 4.73 -3.00
C VAL A 42 5.65 5.36 -2.17
N GLU A 43 5.98 6.35 -1.35
CA GLU A 43 5.00 7.07 -0.54
C GLU A 43 4.00 7.79 -1.44
N VAL A 44 2.72 7.66 -1.12
CA VAL A 44 1.61 8.34 -1.78
C VAL A 44 0.78 9.08 -0.73
N THR A 45 -0.14 9.94 -1.17
CA THR A 45 -0.97 10.72 -0.26
C THR A 45 -1.70 9.83 0.74
N ASP A 46 -1.79 10.30 1.99
CA ASP A 46 -2.57 9.65 3.02
C ASP A 46 -4.04 9.50 2.60
N HIS A 47 -4.66 8.42 3.04
CA HIS A 47 -6.08 8.17 2.79
C HIS A 47 -6.88 8.25 4.09
N ASP A 48 -8.14 8.65 4.00
CA ASP A 48 -9.05 8.63 5.14
C ASP A 48 -9.28 7.19 5.64
N LEU A 49 -9.57 7.03 6.93
CA LEU A 49 -9.77 5.71 7.55
C LEU A 49 -10.92 4.91 6.92
N ASP A 50 -11.94 5.59 6.38
CA ASP A 50 -13.10 4.99 5.71
C ASP A 50 -12.68 4.16 4.47
N HIS A 51 -11.46 4.34 3.98
CA HIS A 51 -10.91 3.58 2.87
C HIS A 51 -10.39 2.18 3.26
N LEU A 52 -10.48 1.78 4.53
CA LEU A 52 -10.12 0.43 5.00
C LEU A 52 -11.02 -0.68 4.43
N ASP A 53 -12.28 -0.35 4.11
CA ASP A 53 -13.31 -1.33 3.75
C ASP A 53 -13.54 -1.47 2.23
N TYR A 54 -12.81 -0.70 1.41
CA TYR A 54 -12.91 -0.81 -0.05
C TYR A 54 -12.25 -2.11 -0.53
N THR A 55 -13.01 -3.00 -1.18
CA THR A 55 -12.53 -4.31 -1.66
C THR A 55 -12.04 -4.25 -3.09
#